data_AF-A0A519UIB5-F1
#
_entry.id   AF-A0A519UIB5-F1
#
_cell.length_a   1.000
_cell.length_b   1.000
_cell.length_c   1.000
_cell.angle_alpha   90.00
_cell.angle_beta   90.00
_cell.angle_gamma   90.00
#
_symmetry.space_group_name_H-M   'P 1'
#
loop_
_entity.id
_entity.type
_entity.pdbx_description
1 polymer ?
#
loop_
_entity_poly.entity_id
_entity_poly.type
_entity_poly.pdbx_seq_one_letter_code
_entity_poly.pdbx_strand_id
1 'polypeptide(L)'
;MQDFNLNRSSKMKNYSKYILVFGLLVVGAGACKKEDFVEANTDPRTLYSIQPKEQFLNAIVKIHGTDFEWYYDNYRRIMPWMQYLTPQNGNAVSFLQDIGNFNQRYGVFFNNVGNALEDVIEMIEASPDAASMEYMKQIAIIVQAQYAFYVSEINGSIPYSQAFRARYENLLKPQYDTQEQLFTLVDQEVKNAITVLKTPQSVTQESYGTHDQYYKGN
;
A
#
# COMPACT_ATOMS: atom_id res chain seq x y z
N MET A 1 39.20 -65.96 -54.76
CA MET A 1 40.16 -64.89 -54.41
C MET A 1 39.58 -63.57 -54.89
N GLN A 2 38.87 -62.87 -54.00
CA GLN A 2 38.79 -61.40 -53.89
C GLN A 2 37.73 -61.08 -52.83
N ASP A 3 38.19 -60.48 -51.74
CA ASP A 3 37.43 -60.14 -50.55
C ASP A 3 36.40 -59.04 -50.83
N PHE A 4 35.13 -59.30 -50.50
CA PHE A 4 34.11 -58.26 -50.44
C PHE A 4 34.24 -57.51 -49.11
N ASN A 5 34.87 -56.35 -49.19
CA ASN A 5 35.10 -55.43 -48.09
C ASN A 5 33.79 -54.70 -47.74
N LEU A 6 33.07 -55.14 -46.70
CA LEU A 6 31.90 -54.43 -46.16
C LEU A 6 32.33 -53.44 -45.09
N ASN A 7 32.72 -52.24 -45.53
CA ASN A 7 32.86 -51.09 -44.66
C ASN A 7 31.47 -50.47 -44.40
N ARG A 8 30.82 -50.84 -43.29
CA ARG A 8 29.60 -50.16 -42.79
C ARG A 8 29.86 -49.58 -41.41
N SER A 9 30.47 -48.39 -41.39
CA SER A 9 30.47 -47.51 -40.22
C SER A 9 29.03 -47.06 -39.94
N SER A 10 28.37 -47.63 -38.94
CA SER A 10 27.16 -47.02 -38.37
C SER A 10 27.59 -45.97 -37.34
N LYS A 11 27.53 -44.69 -37.72
CA LYS A 11 27.58 -43.60 -36.74
C LYS A 11 26.31 -43.67 -35.89
N MET A 12 26.37 -44.33 -34.73
CA MET A 12 25.32 -44.22 -33.72
C MET A 12 25.22 -42.74 -33.29
N LYS A 13 24.14 -42.06 -33.68
CA LYS A 13 23.88 -40.69 -33.22
C LYS A 13 23.67 -40.76 -31.70
N ASN A 14 24.47 -40.00 -30.95
CA ASN A 14 24.45 -39.99 -29.48
C ASN A 14 23.18 -39.30 -28.95
N TYR A 15 22.07 -40.03 -28.91
CA TYR A 15 20.78 -39.57 -28.35
C TYR A 15 20.81 -39.39 -26.82
N SER A 16 21.86 -39.88 -26.15
CA SER A 16 22.07 -39.76 -24.71
C SER A 16 21.95 -38.32 -24.19
N LYS A 17 22.43 -37.32 -24.95
CA LYS A 17 22.33 -35.90 -24.56
C LYS A 17 20.88 -35.40 -24.57
N TYR A 18 20.06 -35.86 -25.52
CA TYR A 18 18.66 -35.45 -25.63
C TYR A 18 17.78 -36.16 -24.59
N ILE A 19 18.08 -37.41 -24.26
CA ILE A 19 17.40 -38.17 -23.19
C ILE A 19 17.67 -37.52 -21.83
N LEU A 20 18.90 -37.05 -21.59
CA LEU A 20 19.28 -36.42 -20.33
C LEU A 20 18.64 -35.03 -20.16
N VAL A 21 18.56 -34.25 -21.24
CA VAL A 21 17.83 -32.97 -21.27
C VAL A 21 16.32 -33.16 -21.11
N PHE A 22 15.73 -34.16 -21.77
CA PHE A 22 14.31 -34.50 -21.61
C PHE A 22 13.99 -34.99 -20.20
N GLY A 23 14.87 -35.81 -19.60
CA GLY A 23 14.74 -36.26 -18.21
C GLY A 23 14.79 -35.11 -17.20
N LEU A 24 15.68 -34.13 -17.41
CA LEU A 24 15.73 -32.92 -16.57
C LEU A 24 14.48 -32.05 -16.73
N LEU A 25 13.91 -31.95 -17.94
CA LEU A 25 12.66 -31.24 -18.20
C LEU A 25 11.46 -31.91 -17.51
N VAL A 26 11.38 -33.25 -17.52
CA VAL A 26 10.30 -34.00 -16.87
C VAL A 26 10.39 -33.91 -15.34
N VAL A 27 11.60 -33.96 -14.76
CA VAL A 27 11.81 -33.78 -13.32
C VAL A 27 11.54 -32.32 -12.89
N GLY A 28 11.93 -31.35 -13.71
CA GLY A 28 11.65 -29.92 -13.46
C GLY A 28 10.15 -29.58 -13.52
N ALA A 29 9.38 -30.23 -14.40
CA ALA A 29 7.94 -30.01 -14.52
C ALA A 29 7.13 -30.45 -13.28
N GLY A 30 7.64 -31.40 -12.49
CA GLY A 30 7.02 -31.85 -11.23
C GLY A 30 7.42 -31.03 -9.99
N ALA A 31 8.29 -30.03 -10.14
CA ALA A 31 8.80 -29.20 -9.04
C ALA A 31 7.97 -27.91 -8.82
N CYS A 32 6.95 -27.65 -9.64
CA CYS A 32 6.00 -26.58 -9.40
C CYS A 32 5.14 -26.91 -8.16
N LYS A 33 5.55 -26.39 -7.00
CA LYS A 33 4.81 -26.35 -5.73
C LYS A 33 3.99 -27.60 -5.42
N LYS A 34 4.62 -28.61 -4.78
CA LYS A 34 3.88 -29.70 -4.15
C LYS A 34 2.86 -29.09 -3.17
N GLU A 35 1.57 -29.33 -3.41
CA GLU A 35 0.47 -28.78 -2.60
C GLU A 35 0.70 -29.04 -1.10
N ASP A 36 1.17 -30.23 -0.72
CA ASP A 36 1.53 -30.60 0.65
C ASP A 36 2.56 -29.64 1.30
N PHE A 37 3.52 -29.13 0.53
CA PHE A 37 4.50 -28.16 1.03
C PHE A 37 3.91 -26.76 1.17
N VAL A 38 2.98 -26.38 0.29
CA VAL A 38 2.26 -25.12 0.43
C VAL A 38 1.37 -25.21 1.66
N GLU A 39 0.54 -26.25 1.78
CA GLU A 39 -0.36 -26.46 2.91
C GLU A 39 0.37 -26.52 4.25
N ALA A 40 1.50 -27.23 4.34
CA ALA A 40 2.30 -27.29 5.57
C ALA A 40 2.92 -25.93 5.98
N ASN A 41 3.07 -24.99 5.04
CA ASN A 41 3.64 -23.65 5.27
C ASN A 41 2.59 -22.52 5.15
N THR A 42 1.32 -22.87 4.96
CA THR A 42 0.19 -21.93 4.90
C THR A 42 -0.59 -22.05 6.22
N ASP A 43 -0.34 -21.13 7.16
CA ASP A 43 -1.12 -21.02 8.40
C ASP A 43 -2.55 -20.56 8.07
N PRO A 44 -3.58 -21.38 8.32
CA PRO A 44 -4.97 -21.05 8.00
C PRO A 44 -5.51 -19.81 8.75
N ARG A 45 -4.78 -19.29 9.74
CA ARG A 45 -5.12 -18.04 10.45
C ARG A 45 -4.52 -16.80 9.81
N THR A 46 -3.62 -16.95 8.83
CA THR A 46 -2.99 -15.84 8.13
C THR A 46 -3.86 -15.41 6.95
N LEU A 47 -4.12 -14.11 6.85
CA LEU A 47 -4.76 -13.54 5.68
C LEU A 47 -3.71 -13.36 4.57
N TYR A 48 -3.74 -14.24 3.57
CA TYR A 48 -2.76 -14.25 2.46
C TYR A 48 -3.06 -13.24 1.36
N SER A 49 -4.29 -12.74 1.29
CA SER A 49 -4.72 -11.74 0.33
C SER A 49 -5.85 -10.90 0.92
N ILE A 50 -5.89 -9.62 0.58
CA ILE A 50 -6.93 -8.68 1.00
C ILE A 50 -7.49 -8.00 -0.26
N GLN A 51 -8.79 -7.71 -0.27
CA GLN A 51 -9.40 -6.95 -1.36
C GLN A 51 -9.16 -5.44 -1.16
N PRO A 52 -9.12 -4.62 -2.22
CA PRO A 52 -8.97 -3.17 -2.10
C PRO A 52 -9.95 -2.53 -1.10
N LYS A 53 -11.22 -2.93 -1.13
CA LYS A 53 -12.24 -2.45 -0.18
C LYS A 53 -11.97 -2.80 1.28
N GLU A 54 -11.40 -3.97 1.55
CA GLU A 54 -11.06 -4.42 2.91
C GLU A 54 -9.85 -3.65 3.43
N GLN A 55 -8.86 -3.39 2.58
CA GLN A 55 -7.69 -2.59 2.94
C GLN A 55 -8.03 -1.11 3.10
N PHE A 56 -8.97 -0.58 2.32
CA PHE A 56 -9.52 0.75 2.53
C PHE A 56 -10.18 0.87 3.90
N LEU A 57 -11.05 -0.08 4.28
CA LEU A 57 -11.66 -0.13 5.62
C LEU A 57 -10.59 -0.17 6.71
N ASN A 58 -9.53 -0.96 6.53
CA ASN A 58 -8.41 -1.01 7.46
C ASN A 58 -7.74 0.36 7.66
N ALA A 59 -7.52 1.13 6.58
CA ALA A 59 -7.01 2.49 6.65
C ALA A 59 -7.96 3.42 7.43
N ILE A 60 -9.27 3.36 7.16
CA ILE A 60 -10.26 4.20 7.85
C ILE A 60 -10.33 3.88 9.34
N VAL A 61 -10.32 2.61 9.73
CA VAL A 61 -10.28 2.21 11.14
C VAL A 61 -9.01 2.74 11.81
N LYS A 62 -7.86 2.68 11.14
CA LYS A 62 -6.59 3.21 11.65
C LYS A 62 -6.57 4.73 11.79
N ILE A 63 -7.29 5.47 10.95
CA ILE A 63 -7.46 6.93 11.11
C ILE A 63 -8.17 7.26 12.42
N HIS A 64 -9.15 6.46 12.83
CA HIS A 64 -9.98 6.74 14.01
C HIS A 64 -9.57 5.98 15.28
N GLY A 65 -8.65 5.03 15.17
CA GLY A 65 -8.18 4.19 16.27
C GLY A 65 -7.01 4.76 17.07
N THR A 66 -6.69 6.06 16.95
CA THR A 66 -5.44 6.66 17.47
C THR A 66 -5.65 7.41 18.80
N ASP A 67 -5.95 6.66 19.86
CA ASP A 67 -6.13 7.20 21.21
C ASP A 67 -4.92 8.00 21.72
N PHE A 68 -3.70 7.55 21.39
CA PHE A 68 -2.47 8.28 21.70
C PHE A 68 -2.39 9.63 21.00
N GLU A 69 -2.78 9.73 19.74
CA GLU A 69 -2.83 11.01 19.02
C GLU A 69 -3.86 11.95 19.64
N TRP A 70 -5.03 11.42 20.02
CA TRP A 70 -6.05 12.23 20.66
C TRP A 70 -5.61 12.76 22.02
N TYR A 71 -4.97 11.91 22.83
CA TYR A 71 -4.48 12.31 24.14
C TYR A 71 -3.26 13.24 24.06
N TYR A 72 -2.22 12.83 23.32
CA TYR A 72 -0.93 13.52 23.33
C TYR A 72 -0.89 14.72 22.37
N ASP A 73 -1.33 14.58 21.13
CA ASP A 73 -1.28 15.68 20.17
C ASP A 73 -2.39 16.71 20.46
N ASN A 74 -3.62 16.24 20.69
CA ASN A 74 -4.77 17.14 20.83
C ASN A 74 -4.92 17.66 22.27
N TYR A 75 -5.27 16.79 23.21
CA TYR A 75 -5.60 17.20 24.59
C TYR A 75 -4.41 17.82 25.34
N ARG A 76 -3.21 17.28 25.14
CA ARG A 76 -1.99 17.68 25.86
C ARG A 76 -1.19 18.80 25.21
N ARG A 77 -1.43 19.13 23.93
CA ARG A 77 -0.64 20.10 23.16
C ARG A 77 -1.49 21.09 22.38
N ILE A 78 -2.18 20.67 21.33
CA ILE A 78 -2.91 21.58 20.44
C ILE A 78 -3.99 22.36 21.20
N MET A 79 -4.81 21.70 22.03
CA MET A 79 -5.85 22.39 22.80
C MET A 79 -5.27 23.41 23.81
N PRO A 80 -4.21 23.09 24.59
CA PRO A 80 -3.45 24.08 25.36
C PRO A 80 -2.86 25.24 24.55
N TRP A 81 -2.23 24.97 23.40
CA TRP A 81 -1.64 26.00 22.53
C TRP A 81 -2.71 26.93 21.95
N MET A 82 -3.91 26.40 21.68
CA MET A 82 -5.10 27.14 21.27
C MET A 82 -5.86 27.77 22.44
N GLN A 83 -5.41 27.56 23.68
CA GLN A 83 -6.04 28.07 24.91
C GLN A 83 -7.46 27.56 25.18
N TYR A 84 -7.83 26.39 24.64
CA TYR A 84 -9.12 25.75 24.95
C TYR A 84 -9.15 25.07 26.32
N LEU A 85 -7.99 24.67 26.83
CA LEU A 85 -7.87 23.93 28.09
C LEU A 85 -6.72 24.50 28.91
N THR A 86 -6.89 24.48 30.24
CA THR A 86 -5.84 24.74 31.23
C THR A 86 -5.93 23.67 32.31
N PRO A 87 -4.80 23.27 32.92
CA PRO A 87 -4.83 22.37 34.06
C PRO A 87 -5.59 23.01 35.22
N GLN A 88 -6.36 22.20 35.95
CA GLN A 88 -7.16 22.67 37.09
C GLN A 88 -6.33 23.40 38.16
N ASN A 89 -5.06 23.03 38.33
CA ASN A 89 -4.16 23.59 39.34
C ASN A 89 -3.33 24.79 38.82
N GLY A 90 -3.68 25.32 37.65
CA GLY A 90 -2.96 26.41 36.99
C GLY A 90 -1.76 25.94 36.15
N ASN A 91 -1.19 26.88 35.41
CA ASN A 91 -0.12 26.61 34.46
C ASN A 91 1.25 26.58 35.16
N ALA A 92 1.97 25.46 35.03
CA ALA A 92 3.39 25.42 35.36
C ALA A 92 4.23 26.18 34.32
N VAL A 93 5.48 26.53 34.65
CA VAL A 93 6.42 27.18 33.70
C VAL A 93 6.62 26.35 32.43
N SER A 94 6.56 25.02 32.54
CA SER A 94 6.69 24.08 31.43
C SER A 94 5.38 23.77 30.70
N PHE A 95 4.28 24.49 31.00
CA PHE A 95 2.94 24.14 30.50
C PHE A 95 2.89 24.02 28.96
N LEU A 96 3.55 24.93 28.24
CA LEU A 96 3.59 24.93 26.77
C LEU A 96 4.80 24.19 26.21
N GLN A 97 5.68 23.68 27.06
CA GLN A 97 6.86 22.93 26.61
C GLN A 97 6.45 21.54 26.13
N ASP A 98 7.05 21.13 25.02
CA ASP A 98 6.96 19.75 24.59
C ASP A 98 8.07 18.92 25.26
N ILE A 99 7.65 18.06 26.17
CA ILE A 99 8.50 17.14 26.94
C ILE A 99 7.90 15.75 26.79
N GLY A 100 8.19 15.13 25.64
CA GLY A 100 7.84 13.75 25.30
C GLY A 100 6.41 13.57 24.77
N ASN A 101 6.24 12.52 23.95
CA ASN A 101 5.01 12.08 23.29
C ASN A 101 4.23 13.25 22.65
N PHE A 102 4.68 13.67 21.47
CA PHE A 102 3.97 14.58 20.58
C PHE A 102 4.22 14.13 19.14
N ASN A 103 3.39 14.62 18.22
CA ASN A 103 3.44 14.30 16.79
C ASN A 103 3.18 12.81 16.50
N GLN A 104 2.26 12.21 17.24
CA GLN A 104 1.82 10.83 17.00
C GLN A 104 1.26 10.66 15.58
N ARG A 105 0.55 11.68 15.07
CA ARG A 105 -0.04 11.68 13.72
C ARG A 105 0.96 11.36 12.60
N TYR A 106 2.23 11.78 12.74
CA TYR A 106 3.26 11.50 11.74
C TYR A 106 3.54 10.00 11.68
N GLY A 107 3.73 9.38 12.85
CA GLY A 107 3.91 7.93 12.95
C GLY A 107 2.68 7.15 12.47
N VAL A 108 1.48 7.64 12.76
CA VAL A 108 0.23 7.05 12.26
C VAL A 108 0.18 7.09 10.74
N PHE A 109 0.50 8.23 10.12
CA PHE A 109 0.45 8.36 8.66
C PHE A 109 1.38 7.37 7.98
N PHE A 110 2.65 7.33 8.39
CA PHE A 110 3.65 6.53 7.69
C PHE A 110 3.59 5.03 7.98
N ASN A 111 3.12 4.63 9.16
CA ASN A 111 3.10 3.21 9.55
C ASN A 111 1.74 2.54 9.35
N ASN A 112 0.65 3.32 9.34
CA ASN A 112 -0.70 2.77 9.41
C ASN A 112 -1.60 3.19 8.25
N VAL A 113 -1.72 4.50 7.99
CA VAL A 113 -2.76 5.05 7.11
C VAL A 113 -2.27 5.19 5.67
N GLY A 114 -1.21 5.95 5.43
CA GLY A 114 -0.75 6.27 4.08
C GLY A 114 -0.24 5.03 3.34
N ASN A 115 0.45 4.12 4.03
CA ASN A 115 0.88 2.85 3.43
C ASN A 115 -0.29 1.93 3.07
N ALA A 116 -1.39 1.96 3.84
CA ALA A 116 -2.57 1.16 3.54
C ALA A 116 -3.36 1.75 2.36
N LEU A 117 -3.48 3.07 2.28
CA LEU A 117 -4.15 3.76 1.16
C LEU A 117 -3.36 3.63 -0.14
N GLU A 118 -2.03 3.75 -0.08
CA GLU A 118 -1.18 3.50 -1.25
C GLU A 118 -1.33 2.06 -1.74
N ASP A 119 -1.38 1.09 -0.83
CA ASP A 119 -1.62 -0.32 -1.14
C ASP A 119 -2.99 -0.55 -1.79
N VAL A 120 -4.03 0.20 -1.40
CA VAL A 120 -5.33 0.19 -2.12
C VAL A 120 -5.17 0.63 -3.56
N ILE A 121 -4.48 1.75 -3.79
CA ILE A 121 -4.26 2.31 -5.14
C ILE A 121 -3.51 1.29 -6.01
N GLU A 122 -2.39 0.76 -5.50
CA GLU A 122 -1.55 -0.20 -6.20
C GLU A 122 -2.25 -1.53 -6.48
N MET A 123 -3.05 -2.05 -5.53
CA MET A 123 -3.86 -3.24 -5.76
C MET A 123 -4.91 -3.02 -6.86
N ILE A 124 -5.53 -1.84 -6.93
CA ILE A 124 -6.48 -1.49 -7.98
C ILE A 124 -5.77 -1.41 -9.34
N GLU A 125 -4.64 -0.71 -9.41
CA GLU A 125 -3.89 -0.52 -10.67
C GLU A 125 -3.32 -1.82 -11.22
N ALA A 126 -2.92 -2.76 -10.34
CA ALA A 126 -2.47 -4.09 -10.73
C ALA A 126 -3.61 -5.05 -11.10
N SER A 127 -4.88 -4.69 -10.82
CA SER A 127 -6.03 -5.57 -11.07
C SER A 127 -6.42 -5.58 -12.55
N PRO A 128 -6.80 -6.75 -13.12
CA PRO A 128 -7.42 -6.80 -14.45
C PRO A 128 -8.74 -6.02 -14.51
N ASP A 129 -9.41 -5.85 -13.36
CA ASP A 129 -10.67 -5.13 -13.21
C ASP A 129 -10.47 -3.66 -12.79
N ALA A 130 -9.26 -3.09 -12.96
CA ALA A 130 -8.95 -1.71 -12.56
C ALA A 130 -9.99 -0.68 -13.05
N ALA A 131 -10.52 -0.87 -14.26
CA ALA A 131 -11.51 0.02 -14.87
C ALA A 131 -12.85 0.06 -14.10
N SER A 132 -13.27 -1.01 -13.42
CA SER A 132 -14.48 -1.00 -12.57
C SER A 132 -14.23 -0.40 -11.19
N MET A 133 -12.97 -0.19 -10.79
CA MET A 133 -12.60 0.31 -9.47
C MET A 133 -12.05 1.74 -9.49
N GLU A 134 -12.24 2.48 -10.59
CA GLU A 134 -11.70 3.83 -10.75
C GLU A 134 -12.23 4.76 -9.65
N TYR A 135 -13.53 4.71 -9.33
CA TYR A 135 -14.09 5.51 -8.23
C TYR A 135 -13.50 5.15 -6.86
N MET A 136 -13.28 3.87 -6.58
CA MET A 136 -12.62 3.43 -5.34
C MET A 136 -11.21 4.01 -5.21
N LYS A 137 -10.43 3.98 -6.30
CA LYS A 137 -9.08 4.54 -6.34
C LYS A 137 -9.09 6.04 -6.04
N GLN A 138 -9.99 6.79 -6.68
CA GLN A 138 -10.09 8.24 -6.47
C GLN A 138 -10.51 8.61 -5.05
N ILE A 139 -11.39 7.82 -4.42
CA ILE A 139 -11.73 8.01 -3.00
C ILE A 139 -10.52 7.73 -2.10
N ALA A 140 -9.72 6.69 -2.36
CA ALA A 140 -8.50 6.41 -1.61
C ALA A 140 -7.48 7.57 -1.71
N ILE A 141 -7.30 8.12 -2.91
CA ILE A 141 -6.47 9.31 -3.17
C ILE A 141 -6.95 10.50 -2.33
N ILE A 142 -8.25 10.79 -2.31
CA ILE A 142 -8.81 11.90 -1.51
C ILE A 142 -8.48 11.73 -0.02
N VAL A 143 -8.67 10.52 0.53
CA VAL A 143 -8.39 10.26 1.95
C VAL A 143 -6.89 10.39 2.25
N GLN A 144 -6.02 9.89 1.37
CA GLN A 144 -4.57 9.98 1.52
C GLN A 144 -4.08 11.43 1.46
N ALA A 145 -4.57 12.20 0.48
CA ALA A 145 -4.28 13.61 0.30
C ALA A 145 -4.73 14.44 1.53
N GLN A 146 -5.94 14.19 2.03
CA GLN A 146 -6.46 14.86 3.23
C GLN A 146 -5.62 14.54 4.48
N TYR A 147 -5.18 13.29 4.65
CA TYR A 147 -4.37 12.92 5.81
C TYR A 147 -2.94 13.47 5.71
N ALA A 148 -2.37 13.53 4.51
CA ALA A 148 -1.07 14.17 4.27
C ALA A 148 -1.11 15.66 4.60
N PHE A 149 -2.17 16.37 4.16
CA PHE A 149 -2.43 17.75 4.54
C PHE A 149 -2.47 17.91 6.08
N TYR A 150 -3.30 17.10 6.75
CA TYR A 150 -3.45 17.11 8.22
C TYR A 150 -2.15 16.87 9.00
N VAL A 151 -1.27 16.01 8.48
CA VAL A 151 0.06 15.78 9.09
C VAL A 151 0.97 16.96 8.85
N SER A 152 0.98 17.50 7.63
CA SER A 152 1.81 18.64 7.26
C SER A 152 1.46 19.92 8.01
N GLU A 153 0.20 20.16 8.37
CA GLU A 153 -0.19 21.34 9.16
C GLU A 153 0.61 21.49 10.47
N ILE A 154 1.03 20.38 11.08
CA ILE A 154 1.86 20.37 12.29
C ILE A 154 3.35 20.23 11.98
N ASN A 155 3.70 19.55 10.90
CA ASN A 155 5.08 19.13 10.60
C ASN A 155 5.81 20.02 9.60
N GLY A 156 5.10 20.85 8.85
CA GLY A 156 5.65 21.54 7.70
C GLY A 156 5.92 20.56 6.55
N SER A 157 7.17 20.52 6.10
CA SER A 157 7.57 19.67 4.97
C SER A 157 7.60 18.20 5.38
N ILE A 158 7.06 17.31 4.54
CA ILE A 158 7.00 15.86 4.78
C ILE A 158 7.25 15.10 3.47
N PRO A 159 7.68 13.82 3.51
CA PRO A 159 7.66 12.98 2.32
C PRO A 159 6.22 12.68 1.89
N TYR A 160 5.88 12.92 0.62
CA TYR A 160 4.57 12.54 0.08
C TYR A 160 4.64 12.06 -1.36
N SER A 161 5.14 12.88 -2.30
CA SER A 161 5.20 12.55 -3.73
C SER A 161 6.03 11.30 -4.04
N GLN A 162 6.96 10.96 -3.16
CA GLN A 162 7.82 9.78 -3.23
C GLN A 162 7.57 8.77 -2.09
N ALA A 163 6.63 9.08 -1.19
CA ALA A 163 6.36 8.24 -0.04
C ALA A 163 5.71 6.91 -0.45
N PHE A 164 5.78 5.90 0.43
CA PHE A 164 5.12 4.60 0.27
C PHE A 164 5.57 3.74 -0.92
N ARG A 165 6.55 4.19 -1.72
CA ARG A 165 7.11 3.48 -2.87
C ARG A 165 8.10 2.35 -2.55
N ALA A 166 8.44 2.14 -1.27
CA ALA A 166 9.42 1.13 -0.88
C ALA A 166 9.06 -0.31 -1.34
N ARG A 167 7.78 -0.69 -1.23
CA ARG A 167 7.30 -2.03 -1.64
C ARG A 167 7.29 -2.22 -3.15
N TYR A 168 7.00 -1.17 -3.91
CA TYR A 168 6.70 -1.23 -5.34
C TYR A 168 7.92 -0.90 -6.21
N GLU A 169 8.75 0.04 -5.75
CA GLU A 169 9.86 0.61 -6.54
C GLU A 169 11.20 0.53 -5.80
N ASN A 170 11.24 -0.05 -4.59
CA ASN A 170 12.43 -0.10 -3.74
C ASN A 170 13.02 1.30 -3.39
N LEU A 171 12.17 2.33 -3.40
CA LEU A 171 12.54 3.68 -3.02
C LEU A 171 12.49 3.82 -1.48
N LEU A 172 13.63 3.61 -0.83
CA LEU A 172 13.75 3.58 0.63
C LEU A 172 14.01 4.95 1.28
N LYS A 173 14.32 5.97 0.47
CA LYS A 173 14.68 7.32 0.92
C LYS A 173 13.86 8.35 0.16
N PRO A 174 12.56 8.48 0.46
CA PRO A 174 11.71 9.45 -0.19
C PRO A 174 12.18 10.87 0.16
N GLN A 175 12.13 11.76 -0.83
CA GLN A 175 12.42 13.17 -0.63
C GLN A 175 11.29 13.83 0.17
N TYR A 176 11.62 14.92 0.86
CA TYR A 176 10.62 15.75 1.52
C TYR A 176 10.09 16.75 0.50
N ASP A 177 8.77 16.80 0.35
CA ASP A 177 8.09 17.87 -0.36
C ASP A 177 8.00 19.08 0.58
N THR A 178 8.26 20.29 0.07
CA THR A 178 7.98 21.49 0.88
C THR A 178 6.48 21.57 1.17
N GLN A 179 6.10 22.20 2.28
CA GLN A 179 4.67 22.34 2.61
C GLN A 179 3.87 23.02 1.48
N GLU A 180 4.45 24.02 0.80
CA GLU A 180 3.82 24.69 -0.34
C GLU A 180 3.62 23.73 -1.53
N GLN A 181 4.64 22.92 -1.85
CA GLN A 181 4.57 21.92 -2.92
C GLN A 181 3.53 20.85 -2.58
N LEU A 182 3.54 20.35 -1.34
CA LEU A 182 2.57 19.39 -0.84
C LEU A 182 1.14 19.93 -0.96
N PHE A 183 0.87 21.14 -0.48
CA PHE A 183 -0.47 21.74 -0.51
C PHE A 183 -0.98 21.91 -1.93
N THR A 184 -0.10 22.35 -2.84
CA THR A 184 -0.41 22.46 -4.26
C THR A 184 -0.74 21.09 -4.86
N LEU A 185 0.03 20.06 -4.51
CA LEU A 185 -0.16 18.71 -5.01
C LEU A 185 -1.47 18.08 -4.52
N VAL A 186 -1.73 18.10 -3.20
CA VAL A 186 -2.95 17.48 -2.63
C VAL A 186 -4.22 18.19 -3.09
N ASP A 187 -4.20 19.52 -3.28
CA ASP A 187 -5.33 20.26 -3.87
C ASP A 187 -5.59 19.81 -5.32
N GLN A 188 -4.54 19.63 -6.12
CA GLN A 188 -4.66 19.14 -7.48
C GLN A 188 -5.17 17.69 -7.54
N GLU A 189 -4.68 16.81 -6.66
CA GLU A 189 -5.13 15.41 -6.54
C GLU A 189 -6.62 15.34 -6.20
N VAL A 190 -7.07 16.10 -5.20
CA VAL A 190 -8.49 16.15 -4.81
C VAL A 190 -9.35 16.69 -5.95
N LYS A 191 -8.92 17.74 -6.66
CA LYS A 191 -9.66 18.28 -7.81
C LYS A 191 -9.76 17.27 -8.97
N ASN A 192 -8.69 16.55 -9.24
CA ASN A 192 -8.67 15.50 -10.26
C ASN A 192 -9.61 14.35 -9.87
N ALA A 193 -9.51 13.87 -8.64
CA ALA A 193 -10.37 12.82 -8.10
C ALA A 193 -11.85 13.20 -8.18
N ILE A 194 -12.21 14.42 -7.77
CA ILE A 194 -13.58 14.93 -7.88
C ILE A 194 -14.06 14.98 -9.33
N THR A 195 -13.20 15.39 -10.26
CA THR A 195 -13.53 15.42 -11.69
C THR A 195 -13.89 14.03 -12.20
N VAL A 196 -13.08 13.02 -11.84
CA VAL A 196 -13.32 11.62 -12.21
C VAL A 196 -14.60 11.09 -11.58
N LEU A 197 -14.81 11.31 -10.28
CA LEU A 197 -16.01 10.87 -9.55
C LEU A 197 -17.31 11.47 -10.11
N LYS A 198 -17.26 12.69 -10.66
CA LYS A 198 -18.41 13.33 -11.32
C LYS A 198 -18.61 12.91 -12.77
N THR A 199 -17.65 12.21 -13.36
CA THR A 199 -17.69 11.80 -14.76
C THR A 199 -18.20 10.36 -14.85
N PRO A 200 -19.30 10.08 -15.57
CA PRO A 200 -19.74 8.72 -15.83
C PRO A 200 -18.64 7.90 -16.50
N GLN A 201 -18.30 6.76 -15.92
CA GLN A 201 -17.31 5.86 -16.48
C GLN A 201 -17.97 4.96 -17.55
N SER A 202 -17.15 4.45 -18.48
CA SER A 202 -17.62 3.57 -19.56
C SER A 202 -18.06 2.20 -19.07
N VAL A 203 -17.63 1.80 -17.86
CA VAL A 203 -18.00 0.56 -17.20
C VAL A 203 -18.66 0.84 -15.86
N THR A 204 -19.55 -0.05 -15.43
CA THR A 204 -20.17 0.02 -14.10
C THR A 204 -19.10 0.03 -13.03
N GLN A 205 -19.16 1.02 -12.14
CA GLN A 205 -18.18 1.19 -11.08
C GLN A 205 -18.60 0.39 -9.84
N GLU A 206 -17.62 -0.23 -9.20
CA GLU A 206 -17.75 -0.86 -7.90
C GLU A 206 -17.81 0.20 -6.81
N SER A 207 -18.48 -0.12 -5.71
CA SER A 207 -18.61 0.74 -4.54
C SER A 207 -17.99 0.08 -3.32
N TYR A 208 -17.36 0.88 -2.45
CA TYR A 208 -16.89 0.41 -1.14
C TYR A 208 -18.04 -0.13 -0.28
N GLY A 209 -19.28 0.34 -0.51
CA GLY A 209 -20.44 -0.06 0.27
C GLY A 209 -20.18 0.14 1.76
N THR A 210 -20.44 -0.89 2.57
CA THR A 210 -20.21 -0.86 4.03
C THR A 210 -18.74 -0.75 4.44
N HIS A 211 -17.78 -0.90 3.52
CA HIS A 211 -16.36 -0.69 3.83
C HIS A 211 -15.98 0.79 3.88
N ASP A 212 -16.81 1.66 3.30
CA ASP A 212 -16.74 3.09 3.54
C ASP A 212 -17.60 3.45 4.75
N GLN A 213 -16.94 3.76 5.86
CA GLN A 213 -17.58 4.13 7.12
C GLN A 213 -18.12 5.56 7.13
N TYR A 214 -17.75 6.39 6.16
CA TYR A 214 -18.17 7.79 6.09
C TYR A 214 -19.48 7.93 5.32
N TYR A 215 -19.54 7.40 4.09
CA TYR A 215 -20.65 7.65 3.17
C TYR A 215 -21.34 6.37 2.67
N LYS A 216 -20.88 5.19 3.11
CA LYS A 216 -21.38 3.88 2.66
C LYS A 216 -21.28 3.69 1.14
N GLY A 217 -20.31 4.35 0.51
CA GLY A 217 -20.00 4.25 -0.92
C GLY A 217 -20.94 5.01 -1.84
N ASN A 218 -21.57 6.08 -1.34
CA ASN A 218 -22.34 7.06 -2.11
C ASN A 218 -21.44 8.23 -2.57
#